data_AF-A0A736V4H8-F1
#
_entry.id   AF-A0A736V4H8-F1
#
_cell.length_a   1.000
_cell.length_b   1.000
_cell.length_c   1.000
_cell.angle_alpha   90.00
_cell.angle_beta   90.00
_cell.angle_gamma   90.00
#
_symmetry.space_group_name_H-M   'P 1'
#
loop_
_entity.id
_entity.type
_entity.pdbx_description
1 polymer ?
#
loop_
_entity_poly.entity_id
_entity_poly.type
_entity_poly.pdbx_seq_one_letter_code
_entity_poly.pdbx_strand_id
1 'polypeptide(L)'
;VRINGSAPTNSKGYTVVNLSDYSLNRVSVDMENVPDDLELQTTSFNVVPTEKAVVYREFGAEHVLRYILRVKERDGRILNGGSAQTEQGLDAGFIAGNGVLLMNMLSAPSRVSVERGDGSVCHFSVKGIVPNTGKVQEVYCE
;
A
#
# COMPACT_ATOMS: atom_id res chain seq x y z
N VAL A 1 5.41 -14.10 -4.17
CA VAL A 1 4.38 -14.30 -3.11
C VAL A 1 4.27 -15.79 -2.80
N ARG A 2 3.99 -16.17 -1.55
CA ARG A 2 3.79 -17.56 -1.09
C ARG A 2 2.51 -17.63 -0.27
N ILE A 3 1.90 -18.82 -0.18
CA ILE A 3 0.66 -19.07 0.57
C ILE A 3 0.91 -20.22 1.55
N ASN A 4 0.75 -20.01 2.86
CA ASN A 4 0.96 -21.05 3.89
C ASN A 4 2.28 -21.83 3.73
N GLY A 5 3.38 -21.14 3.41
CA GLY A 5 4.69 -21.78 3.20
C GLY A 5 4.82 -22.58 1.90
N SER A 6 3.87 -22.46 0.95
CA SER A 6 3.91 -23.11 -0.37
C SER A 6 5.19 -22.81 -1.15
N ALA A 7 5.41 -23.47 -2.28
CA ALA A 7 6.33 -22.93 -3.28
C ALA A 7 5.87 -21.52 -3.73
N PRO A 8 6.80 -20.65 -4.19
CA PRO A 8 6.44 -19.35 -4.75
C PRO A 8 5.40 -19.46 -5.87
N THR A 9 4.52 -18.47 -5.95
CA THR A 9 3.62 -18.31 -7.09
C THR A 9 4.39 -18.29 -8.40
N ASN A 10 3.85 -18.91 -9.45
CA ASN A 10 4.43 -18.86 -10.78
C ASN A 10 4.37 -17.44 -11.39
N SER A 11 4.87 -17.27 -12.61
CA SER A 11 4.90 -15.96 -13.30
C SER A 11 3.53 -15.33 -13.56
N LYS A 12 2.45 -16.10 -13.41
CA LYS A 12 1.06 -15.64 -13.54
C LYS A 12 0.36 -15.45 -12.19
N GLY A 13 1.08 -15.60 -11.07
CA GLY A 13 0.53 -15.42 -9.72
C GLY A 13 -0.16 -16.64 -9.12
N TYR A 14 -0.10 -17.82 -9.74
CA TYR A 14 -0.78 -19.02 -9.23
C TYR A 14 0.15 -19.89 -8.38
N THR A 15 -0.40 -20.51 -7.34
CA THR A 15 0.24 -21.58 -6.56
C THR A 15 -0.81 -22.61 -6.13
N VAL A 16 -0.35 -23.76 -5.65
CA VAL A 16 -1.22 -24.83 -5.12
C VAL A 16 -0.78 -25.15 -3.69
N VAL A 17 -1.76 -25.32 -2.82
CA VAL A 17 -1.58 -25.73 -1.43
C VAL A 17 -2.47 -26.93 -1.14
N ASN A 18 -1.98 -27.84 -0.31
CA ASN A 18 -2.79 -28.96 0.17
C ASN A 18 -3.75 -28.48 1.26
N LEU A 19 -4.96 -29.05 1.26
CA LEU A 19 -6.00 -28.78 2.24
C LEU A 19 -6.45 -30.11 2.86
N SER A 20 -6.93 -30.05 4.08
CA SER A 20 -7.54 -31.17 4.79
C SER A 20 -9.04 -31.21 4.51
N ASP A 21 -9.53 -32.33 3.98
CA ASP A 21 -10.94 -32.52 3.64
C ASP A 21 -11.86 -32.44 4.88
N TYR A 22 -13.07 -31.92 4.68
CA TYR A 22 -14.13 -31.74 5.70
C TYR A 22 -13.72 -30.94 6.94
N SER A 23 -12.61 -30.19 6.86
CA SER A 23 -12.08 -29.41 7.97
C SER A 23 -11.88 -27.95 7.55
N LEU A 24 -11.85 -27.07 8.54
CA LEU A 24 -11.56 -25.66 8.32
C LEU A 24 -10.07 -25.50 7.98
N ASN A 25 -9.80 -25.00 6.78
CA ASN A 25 -8.47 -24.65 6.32
C ASN A 25 -8.37 -23.13 6.19
N ARG A 26 -7.39 -22.53 6.86
CA ARG A 26 -7.05 -21.12 6.68
C ARG A 26 -5.97 -21.01 5.62
N VAL A 27 -6.27 -20.37 4.50
CA VAL A 27 -5.36 -20.11 3.37
C VAL A 27 -4.92 -18.65 3.46
N SER A 28 -3.66 -18.39 3.83
CA SER A 28 -3.15 -17.03 4.04
C SER A 28 -1.90 -16.74 3.22
N VAL A 29 -1.75 -15.47 2.82
CA VAL A 29 -0.54 -14.97 2.17
C VAL A 29 0.60 -14.84 3.18
N ASP A 30 1.77 -15.34 2.82
CA ASP A 30 2.99 -15.17 3.60
C ASP A 30 3.56 -13.75 3.35
N MET A 31 3.16 -12.79 4.20
CA MET A 31 3.44 -11.36 4.03
C MET A 31 4.94 -11.01 3.96
N GLU A 32 5.82 -11.86 4.53
CA GLU A 32 7.28 -11.69 4.47
C GLU A 32 7.84 -11.73 3.03
N ASN A 33 7.10 -12.35 2.10
CA ASN A 33 7.50 -12.56 0.70
C ASN A 33 6.66 -11.71 -0.28
N VAL A 34 5.92 -10.72 0.23
CA VAL A 34 5.11 -9.80 -0.58
C VAL A 34 6.00 -8.61 -0.97
N PRO A 35 6.11 -8.28 -2.26
CA PRO A 35 6.86 -7.09 -2.71
C PRO A 35 6.33 -5.80 -2.09
N ASP A 36 7.22 -4.83 -1.84
CA ASP A 36 6.86 -3.52 -1.25
C ASP A 36 5.92 -2.69 -2.13
N ASP A 37 5.83 -3.00 -3.42
CA ASP A 37 4.97 -2.32 -4.39
C ASP A 37 3.65 -3.06 -4.65
N LEU A 38 3.34 -4.10 -3.89
CA LEU A 38 2.12 -4.89 -4.05
C LEU A 38 1.19 -4.70 -2.84
N GLU A 39 -0.01 -4.21 -3.09
CA GLU A 39 -1.07 -4.09 -2.08
C GLU A 39 -2.08 -5.23 -2.26
N LEU A 40 -2.46 -5.87 -1.14
CA LEU A 40 -3.39 -7.00 -1.13
C LEU A 40 -4.72 -6.58 -0.50
N GLN A 41 -5.83 -6.74 -1.25
CA GLN A 41 -7.18 -6.43 -0.77
C GLN A 41 -7.66 -7.44 0.29
N THR A 42 -7.20 -8.67 0.20
CA THR A 42 -7.47 -9.74 1.16
C THR A 42 -6.18 -10.52 1.36
N THR A 43 -5.90 -10.94 2.59
CA THR A 43 -4.68 -11.66 2.94
C THR A 43 -4.94 -13.08 3.44
N SER A 44 -6.21 -13.44 3.69
CA SER A 44 -6.57 -14.81 4.06
C SER A 44 -8.00 -15.17 3.72
N PHE A 45 -8.23 -16.46 3.45
CA PHE A 45 -9.53 -17.07 3.31
C PHE A 45 -9.66 -18.26 4.25
N ASN A 46 -10.87 -18.51 4.72
CA ASN A 46 -11.23 -19.76 5.37
C ASN A 46 -12.06 -20.60 4.40
N VAL A 47 -11.70 -21.87 4.22
CA VAL A 47 -12.37 -22.81 3.31
C VAL A 47 -12.58 -24.16 3.98
N VAL A 48 -13.68 -24.84 3.61
CA VAL A 48 -13.98 -26.21 4.06
C VAL A 48 -14.23 -27.06 2.81
N PRO A 49 -13.21 -27.74 2.27
CA PRO A 49 -13.36 -28.57 1.08
C PRO A 49 -14.06 -29.90 1.43
N THR A 50 -14.79 -30.48 0.48
CA THR A 50 -15.18 -31.90 0.53
C THR A 50 -14.04 -32.78 0.04
N GLU A 51 -14.17 -34.11 0.14
CA GLU A 51 -13.16 -35.04 -0.37
C GLU A 51 -12.78 -34.74 -1.82
N LYS A 52 -11.47 -34.65 -2.09
CA LYS A 52 -10.88 -34.40 -3.43
C LYS A 52 -11.35 -33.10 -4.11
N ALA A 53 -11.92 -32.16 -3.37
CA ALA A 53 -12.35 -30.88 -3.94
C ALA A 53 -11.13 -30.01 -4.31
N VAL A 54 -11.23 -29.33 -5.44
CA VAL A 54 -10.32 -28.23 -5.80
C VAL A 54 -11.04 -26.92 -5.51
N VAL A 55 -10.55 -26.17 -4.52
CA VAL A 55 -11.13 -24.89 -4.13
C VAL A 55 -10.27 -23.75 -4.66
N TYR A 56 -10.80 -23.00 -5.63
CA TYR A 56 -10.14 -21.80 -6.15
C TYR A 56 -10.38 -20.59 -5.24
N ARG A 57 -9.33 -19.85 -4.92
CA ARG A 57 -9.39 -18.56 -4.23
C ARG A 57 -8.47 -17.57 -4.91
N GLU A 58 -8.99 -16.37 -5.09
CA GLU A 58 -8.28 -15.24 -5.67
C GLU A 58 -7.97 -14.22 -4.58
N PHE A 59 -6.72 -13.79 -4.51
CA PHE A 59 -6.29 -12.71 -3.64
C PHE A 59 -6.18 -11.46 -4.51
N GLY A 60 -7.12 -10.53 -4.36
CA GLY A 60 -7.07 -9.25 -5.07
C GLY A 60 -5.77 -8.52 -4.75
N ALA A 61 -5.03 -8.14 -5.77
CA ALA A 61 -3.70 -7.56 -5.64
C ALA A 61 -3.51 -6.43 -6.66
N GLU A 62 -2.97 -5.30 -6.22
CA GLU A 62 -2.71 -4.15 -7.07
C GLU A 62 -1.29 -3.65 -6.86
N HIS A 63 -0.60 -3.34 -7.96
CA HIS A 63 0.69 -2.66 -7.86
C HIS A 63 0.45 -1.19 -7.51
N VAL A 64 1.13 -0.72 -6.47
CA VAL A 64 1.02 0.64 -5.94
C VAL A 64 2.37 1.35 -5.97
N LEU A 65 2.30 2.66 -6.06
CA LEU A 65 3.40 3.58 -5.86
C LEU A 65 3.32 4.09 -4.42
N ARG A 66 4.20 3.57 -3.57
CA ARG A 66 4.31 3.93 -2.17
C ARG A 66 5.33 5.05 -1.99
N TYR A 67 4.89 6.15 -1.42
CA TYR A 67 5.71 7.30 -1.10
C TYR A 67 5.78 7.47 0.41
N ILE A 68 6.98 7.69 0.94
CA ILE A 68 7.20 8.04 2.34
C ILE A 68 7.82 9.43 2.34
N LEU A 69 7.02 10.45 2.60
CA LEU A 69 7.41 11.84 2.43
C LEU A 69 7.47 12.53 3.78
N ARG A 70 8.56 13.23 4.08
CA ARG A 70 8.61 14.20 5.17
C ARG A 70 8.27 15.56 4.62
N VAL A 71 7.09 16.05 4.95
CA VAL A 71 6.58 17.34 4.47
C VAL A 71 7.10 18.45 5.37
N LYS A 72 7.73 19.45 4.76
CA LYS A 72 8.25 20.64 5.42
C LYS A 72 7.62 21.90 4.87
N GLU A 73 7.50 22.90 5.72
CA GLU A 73 7.19 24.27 5.32
C GLU A 73 8.33 24.87 4.50
N ARG A 74 8.06 26.00 3.82
CA ARG A 74 9.09 26.77 3.09
C ARG A 74 10.28 27.17 3.97
N ASP A 75 10.05 27.38 5.26
CA ASP A 75 11.08 27.74 6.24
C ASP A 75 11.85 26.53 6.81
N GLY A 76 11.54 25.32 6.35
CA GLY A 76 12.18 24.07 6.75
C GLY A 76 11.60 23.43 8.02
N ARG A 77 10.62 24.05 8.68
CA ARG A 77 9.90 23.43 9.79
C ARG A 77 9.08 22.25 9.30
N ILE A 78 8.96 21.23 10.14
CA ILE A 78 8.15 20.06 9.83
C ILE A 78 6.67 20.45 9.88
N LEU A 79 5.93 20.08 8.83
CA LEU A 79 4.49 20.23 8.80
C LEU A 79 3.86 19.15 9.70
N ASN A 80 3.05 19.54 10.69
CA ASN A 80 2.41 18.60 11.62
C ASN A 80 0.92 18.51 11.35
N GLY A 81 0.47 17.36 10.85
CA GLY A 81 -0.93 17.11 10.57
C GLY A 81 -1.42 17.73 9.27
N GLY A 82 -2.60 17.26 8.84
CA GLY A 82 -3.28 17.66 7.62
C GLY A 82 -3.68 16.46 6.77
N SER A 83 -4.73 16.65 5.98
CA SER A 83 -5.23 15.67 5.00
C SER A 83 -4.63 15.98 3.65
N ALA A 84 -4.06 14.97 2.98
CA ALA A 84 -3.42 15.11 1.70
C ALA A 84 -4.34 14.62 0.58
N GLN A 85 -4.39 15.36 -0.53
CA GLN A 85 -5.11 14.99 -1.74
C GLN A 85 -4.25 15.24 -2.97
N THR A 86 -4.37 14.38 -3.97
CA THR A 86 -3.74 14.57 -5.29
C THR A 86 -4.43 15.69 -6.08
N GLU A 87 -3.83 16.12 -7.19
CA GLU A 87 -4.45 17.08 -8.11
C GLU A 87 -5.77 16.59 -8.73
N GLN A 88 -6.04 15.28 -8.68
CA GLN A 88 -7.26 14.65 -9.17
C GLN A 88 -8.34 14.53 -8.08
N GLY A 89 -8.08 15.02 -6.87
CA GLY A 89 -8.97 14.89 -5.72
C GLY A 89 -8.99 13.50 -5.09
N LEU A 90 -8.04 12.62 -5.46
CA LEU A 90 -7.87 11.32 -4.81
C LEU A 90 -7.21 11.50 -3.45
N ASP A 91 -7.71 10.78 -2.44
CA ASP A 91 -7.14 10.74 -1.10
C ASP A 91 -5.70 10.22 -1.12
N ALA A 92 -4.77 11.03 -0.61
CA ALA A 92 -3.36 10.72 -0.51
C ALA A 92 -2.91 10.40 0.92
N GLY A 93 -3.86 10.29 1.85
CA GLY A 93 -3.63 9.98 3.25
C GLY A 93 -3.50 11.24 4.11
N PHE A 94 -2.84 11.09 5.26
CA PHE A 94 -2.70 12.19 6.22
C PHE A 94 -1.26 12.27 6.71
N ILE A 95 -0.88 13.46 7.16
CA ILE A 95 0.42 13.69 7.79
C ILE A 95 0.38 13.20 9.23
N ALA A 96 1.17 12.17 9.53
CA ALA A 96 1.36 11.65 10.88
C ALA A 96 2.38 12.49 11.68
N GLY A 97 2.63 12.09 12.93
CA GLY A 97 3.66 12.70 13.77
C GLY A 97 5.03 12.72 13.10
N ASN A 98 5.82 13.78 13.36
CA ASN A 98 7.09 14.11 12.69
C ASN A 98 6.98 14.55 11.22
N GLY A 99 5.76 14.80 10.74
CA GLY A 99 5.48 15.31 9.40
C GLY A 99 5.65 14.30 8.29
N VAL A 100 5.53 13.01 8.61
CA VAL A 100 5.55 11.95 7.60
C VAL A 100 4.17 11.75 7.02
N LEU A 101 4.06 11.92 5.70
CA LEU A 101 2.97 11.49 4.86
C LEU A 101 3.34 10.15 4.22
N LEU A 102 2.51 9.13 4.45
CA LEU A 102 2.58 7.87 3.71
C LEU A 102 1.45 7.87 2.69
N MET A 103 1.81 7.72 1.42
CA MET A 103 0.88 7.81 0.30
C MET A 103 1.02 6.55 -0.57
N ASN A 104 -0.08 5.83 -0.79
CA ASN A 104 -0.15 4.70 -1.70
C ASN A 104 -1.00 5.11 -2.90
N MET A 105 -0.45 5.04 -4.11
CA MET A 105 -1.10 5.54 -5.32
C MET A 105 -1.09 4.51 -6.44
N LEU A 106 -2.17 4.43 -7.21
CA LEU A 106 -2.22 3.58 -8.42
C LEU A 106 -1.50 4.21 -9.61
N SER A 107 -1.30 5.53 -9.58
CA SER A 107 -0.59 6.27 -10.61
C SER A 107 0.18 7.43 -9.99
N ALA A 108 1.28 7.86 -10.61
CA ALA A 108 2.15 8.88 -10.04
C ALA A 108 1.42 10.25 -10.05
N PRO A 109 1.14 10.85 -8.89
CA PRO A 109 0.56 12.18 -8.86
C PRO A 109 1.59 13.22 -9.29
N SER A 110 1.13 14.33 -9.86
CA SER A 110 2.01 15.44 -10.21
C SER A 110 2.17 16.45 -9.07
N ARG A 111 1.12 16.62 -8.26
CA ARG A 111 1.06 17.56 -7.14
C ARG A 111 0.16 17.03 -6.04
N VAL A 112 0.55 17.26 -4.80
CA VAL A 112 -0.27 16.96 -3.62
C VAL A 112 -0.59 18.25 -2.88
N SER A 113 -1.81 18.34 -2.37
CA SER A 113 -2.33 19.43 -1.55
C SER A 113 -2.62 18.90 -0.16
N VAL A 114 -2.15 19.59 0.87
CA VAL A 114 -2.36 19.24 2.27
C VAL A 114 -3.20 20.32 2.91
N GLU A 115 -4.45 19.99 3.24
CA GLU A 115 -5.36 20.85 3.98
C GLU A 115 -5.18 20.64 5.48
N ARG A 116 -5.04 21.73 6.22
CA ARG A 116 -4.81 21.75 7.67
C ARG A 116 -6.09 22.09 8.44
N GLY A 117 -6.09 21.83 9.74
CA GLY A 117 -7.25 22.11 10.60
C GLY A 117 -7.60 23.60 10.74
N ASP A 118 -6.69 24.52 10.39
CA ASP A 118 -6.93 25.96 10.33
C ASP A 118 -7.42 26.47 8.96
N GLY A 119 -7.63 25.55 8.01
CA GLY A 119 -8.05 25.86 6.64
C GLY A 119 -6.93 26.32 5.71
N SER A 120 -5.68 26.40 6.20
CA SER A 120 -4.54 26.67 5.33
C SER A 120 -4.18 25.44 4.49
N VAL A 121 -3.73 25.68 3.25
CA VAL A 121 -3.39 24.62 2.30
C VAL A 121 -1.92 24.75 1.90
N CYS A 122 -1.19 23.66 2.02
CA CYS A 122 0.17 23.53 1.48
C CYS A 122 0.13 22.69 0.21
N HIS A 123 0.83 23.10 -0.83
CA HIS A 123 1.00 22.29 -2.04
C HIS A 123 2.47 21.91 -2.21
N PHE A 124 2.75 20.75 -2.77
CA PHE A 124 4.11 20.38 -3.19
C PHE A 124 4.06 19.50 -4.44
N SER A 125 5.06 19.65 -5.32
CA SER A 125 5.22 18.75 -6.47
C SER A 125 5.78 17.39 -6.04
N VAL A 126 5.28 16.33 -6.67
CA VAL A 126 5.79 14.96 -6.52
C VAL A 126 6.69 14.59 -7.71
N LYS A 127 6.91 15.51 -8.66
CA LYS A 127 7.81 15.28 -9.80
C LYS A 127 9.23 15.02 -9.32
N GLY A 128 9.81 13.92 -9.78
CA GLY A 128 11.18 13.51 -9.42
C GLY A 128 11.28 12.75 -8.10
N ILE A 129 10.18 12.58 -7.36
CA ILE A 129 10.15 11.72 -6.17
C ILE A 129 9.98 10.26 -6.63
N VAL A 130 10.87 9.39 -6.13
CA VAL A 130 10.88 7.98 -6.52
C VAL A 130 9.99 7.18 -5.56
N PRO A 131 8.95 6.47 -6.04
CA PRO A 131 8.15 5.59 -5.18
C PRO A 131 8.88 4.29 -4.84
N ASN A 132 8.36 3.53 -3.87
CA ASN A 132 8.78 2.18 -3.50
C ASN A 132 10.25 2.07 -3.06
N THR A 133 10.80 3.14 -2.48
CA THR A 133 12.20 3.17 -2.00
C THR A 133 12.38 2.66 -0.58
N GLY A 134 11.28 2.49 0.17
CA GLY A 134 11.29 2.18 1.61
C GLY A 134 11.94 3.27 2.48
N LYS A 135 12.26 4.44 1.90
CA LYS A 135 13.00 5.53 2.54
C LYS A 135 12.19 6.81 2.59
N VAL A 136 12.37 7.56 3.67
CA VAL A 136 11.81 8.90 3.81
C VAL A 136 12.50 9.85 2.84
N GLN A 137 11.72 10.56 2.04
CA GLN A 137 12.17 11.64 1.15
C GLN A 137 11.58 12.97 1.60
N GLU A 138 12.35 14.04 1.53
CA GLU A 138 11.88 15.36 1.98
C GLU A 138 11.20 16.11 0.84
N VAL A 139 10.05 16.71 1.14
CA VAL A 139 9.31 17.59 0.23
C VAL A 139 8.97 18.89 0.94
N TYR A 140 8.90 19.98 0.18
CA TYR A 140 8.70 21.32 0.72
C TYR A 140 7.43 21.92 0.17
N CYS A 141 6.65 22.58 1.04
CA CYS A 141 5.51 23.38 0.64
C CYS A 141 5.97 24.50 -0.30
N GLU A 142 5.24 24.66 -1.41
CA GLU A 142 5.46 25.67 -2.45
C GLU A 142 4.90 27.02 -2.11
#